data_AF-A0A538IDH0-F1
#
_entry.id   AF-A0A538IDH0-F1
#
_cell.length_a   1.000
_cell.length_b   1.000
_cell.length_c   1.000
_cell.angle_alpha   90.00
_cell.angle_beta   90.00
_cell.angle_gamma   90.00
#
_symmetry.space_group_name_H-M   'P 1'
#
loop_
_entity.id
_entity.type
_entity.pdbx_description
1 polymer ?
#
loop_
_entity_poly.entity_id
_entity_poly.type
_entity_poly.pdbx_seq_one_letter_code
_entity_poly.pdbx_strand_id
1 'polypeptide(L)' 'PLAPELLGLVQHVAAYERLTVRAALSRDPADARKALLAHPLIGQVERVDGLLDRLLAEAVH' A
#
# COMPACT_ATOMS: atom_id res chain seq x y z
N PRO A 1 -19.37 14.58 -13.57
CA PRO A 1 -18.86 13.30 -13.02
C PRO A 1 -17.51 12.97 -13.68
N LEU A 2 -16.63 12.21 -13.03
CA LEU A 2 -15.37 11.76 -13.66
C LEU A 2 -15.67 10.71 -14.75
N ALA A 3 -14.85 10.70 -15.81
CA ALA A 3 -14.89 9.64 -16.81
C ALA A 3 -14.54 8.28 -16.14
N PRO A 4 -15.15 7.16 -16.57
CA PRO A 4 -14.97 5.85 -15.92
C PRO A 4 -13.50 5.43 -15.74
N GLU A 5 -12.66 5.68 -16.74
CA GLU A 5 -11.23 5.38 -16.74
C GLU A 5 -10.46 6.20 -15.69
N LEU A 6 -10.81 7.48 -15.52
CA LEU A 6 -10.23 8.33 -14.48
C LEU A 6 -10.75 7.94 -13.09
N LEU A 7 -12.04 7.59 -13.00
CA LEU A 7 -12.66 7.15 -11.76
C LEU A 7 -11.98 5.88 -11.22
N GLY A 8 -11.71 4.89 -12.07
CA GLY A 8 -11.02 3.66 -11.67
C GLY A 8 -9.61 3.92 -11.12
N LEU A 9 -8.85 4.80 -11.77
CA LEU A 9 -7.51 5.19 -11.31
C LEU A 9 -7.55 5.90 -9.95
N VAL A 10 -8.46 6.87 -9.79
CA VAL A 10 -8.62 7.60 -8.53
C VAL A 10 -9.06 6.67 -7.40
N GLN A 11 -9.99 5.75 -7.67
CA GLN A 11 -10.46 4.77 -6.69
C GLN A 11 -9.33 3.82 -6.25
N HIS A 12 -8.48 3.39 -7.18
CA HIS A 12 -7.34 2.52 -6.87
C HIS A 12 -6.34 3.22 -5.94
N VAL A 13 -5.95 4.47 -6.25
CA VAL A 13 -5.06 5.27 -5.39
C VAL A 13 -5.68 5.49 -4.01
N ALA A 14 -6.96 5.88 -3.96
CA ALA A 14 -7.65 6.10 -2.69
C ALA A 14 -7.77 4.81 -1.83
N ALA A 15 -7.84 3.63 -2.45
CA ALA A 15 -7.83 2.37 -1.72
C ALA A 15 -6.45 2.10 -1.09
N TYR A 16 -5.36 2.32 -1.85
CA TYR A 16 -4.00 2.27 -1.34
C TYR A 16 -3.80 3.22 -0.14
N GLU A 17 -4.18 4.49 -0.26
CA GLU A 17 -4.01 5.50 0.80
C GLU A 17 -4.71 5.10 2.11
N ARG A 18 -5.94 4.58 2.02
CA ARG A 18 -6.68 4.10 3.19
C ARG A 18 -6.00 2.91 3.85
N LEU A 19 -5.44 1.99 3.07
CA LEU A 19 -4.67 0.86 3.59
C LEU A 19 -3.38 1.34 4.28
N THR A 20 -2.69 2.33 3.72
CA THR A 20 -1.49 2.93 4.32
C THR A 20 -1.82 3.61 5.67
N VAL A 21 -2.91 4.37 5.74
CA VAL A 21 -3.37 4.96 7.01
C VAL A 21 -3.71 3.87 8.03
N ARG A 22 -4.40 2.80 7.61
CA ARG A 22 -4.68 1.67 8.50
C ARG A 22 -3.40 1.05 9.04
N ALA A 23 -2.43 0.78 8.17
CA ALA A 23 -1.14 0.21 8.56
C ALA A 23 -0.39 1.09 9.57
N ALA A 24 -0.41 2.41 9.39
CA ALA A 24 0.20 3.35 10.32
C ALA A 24 -0.47 3.35 11.71
N LEU A 25 -1.80 3.18 11.76
CA LEU A 25 -2.58 3.13 13.00
C LEU A 25 -2.46 1.78 13.71
N SER A 26 -2.59 0.68 12.97
CA SER A 26 -2.57 -0.68 13.53
C SER A 26 -1.16 -1.15 13.87
N ARG A 27 -0.14 -0.61 13.19
CA ARG A 27 1.25 -1.11 13.23
C ARG A 27 1.34 -2.60 12.88
N ASP A 28 0.37 -3.13 12.16
CA ASP A 28 0.34 -4.52 11.70
C ASP A 28 1.07 -4.65 10.36
N PRO A 29 2.16 -5.44 10.27
CA PRO A 29 2.83 -5.75 9.02
C PRO A 29 1.90 -6.26 7.92
N ALA A 30 0.83 -6.98 8.26
CA ALA A 30 -0.13 -7.49 7.28
C ALA A 30 -0.92 -6.36 6.60
N ASP A 31 -1.24 -5.29 7.33
CA ASP A 31 -1.90 -4.11 6.76
C ASP A 31 -0.94 -3.30 5.89
N ALA A 32 0.33 -3.18 6.31
CA ALA A 32 1.38 -2.56 5.49
C ALA A 32 1.60 -3.34 4.18
N ARG A 33 1.61 -4.68 4.25
CA ARG A 33 1.70 -5.55 3.08
C ARG A 33 0.55 -5.33 2.10
N LYS A 34 -0.69 -5.24 2.60
CA LYS A 34 -1.87 -4.96 1.75
C LYS A 34 -1.76 -3.59 1.08
N ALA A 35 -1.28 -2.58 1.80
CA ALA A 35 -1.04 -1.26 1.21
C ALA A 35 -0.01 -1.33 0.08
N LEU A 36 1.13 -1.96 0.30
CA LEU A 36 2.19 -2.09 -0.70
C LEU A 36 1.75 -2.90 -1.94
N LEU A 37 0.92 -3.94 -1.76
CA LEU A 37 0.31 -4.69 -2.86
C LEU A 37 -0.72 -3.87 -3.65
N ALA A 38 -1.41 -2.94 -3.00
CA ALA A 38 -2.35 -2.03 -3.64
C ALA A 38 -1.67 -0.80 -4.29
N HIS A 39 -0.36 -0.60 -4.07
CA HIS A 39 0.34 0.57 -4.58
C HIS A 39 0.47 0.52 -6.12
N PRO A 40 0.06 1.58 -6.85
CA PRO A 40 0.02 1.59 -8.32
C PRO A 40 1.33 1.31 -9.08
N LEU A 41 2.48 1.40 -8.40
CA LEU A 41 3.82 1.31 -9.00
C LEU A 41 4.67 0.17 -8.40
N ILE A 42 4.16 -0.50 -7.36
CA ILE A 42 4.86 -1.57 -6.65
C ILE A 42 4.10 -2.85 -6.89
N GLY A 43 3.11 -3.25 -6.08
CA GLY A 43 2.12 -4.28 -6.41
C GLY A 43 2.61 -5.72 -6.71
N GLN A 44 3.88 -5.93 -7.06
CA GLN A 44 4.47 -7.24 -7.33
C GLN A 44 4.82 -7.92 -6.00
N VAL A 45 4.39 -9.16 -5.83
CA VAL A 45 4.46 -9.90 -4.56
C VAL A 45 5.90 -9.95 -4.03
N GLU A 46 6.85 -10.40 -4.85
CA GLU A 46 8.25 -10.58 -4.44
C GLU A 46 8.91 -9.25 -4.09
N ARG A 47 8.56 -8.17 -4.82
CA ARG A 47 9.06 -6.82 -4.55
C ARG A 47 8.48 -6.26 -3.26
N VAL A 48 7.18 -6.49 -3.01
CA VAL A 48 6.50 -6.01 -1.81
C VAL A 48 7.07 -6.69 -0.57
N ASP A 49 7.25 -8.02 -0.61
CA ASP A 49 7.76 -8.77 0.54
C ASP A 49 9.17 -8.28 0.92
N GLY A 50 10.09 -8.15 -0.05
CA GLY A 50 11.44 -7.62 0.22
C GLY A 50 11.51 -6.13 0.55
N LEU A 51 10.50 -5.33 0.19
CA LEU A 51 10.41 -3.92 0.61
C LEU A 51 9.87 -3.82 2.04
N LEU A 52 8.84 -4.58 2.37
CA LEU A 52 8.23 -4.61 3.69
C LEU A 52 9.25 -4.99 4.76
N ASP A 53 10.05 -6.02 4.51
CA ASP A 53 11.11 -6.46 5.42
C ASP A 53 12.11 -5.32 5.71
N ARG A 54 12.52 -4.56 4.68
CA ARG A 54 13.44 -3.42 4.83
C ARG A 54 12.81 -2.26 5.60
N LEU A 55 11.56 -1.92 5.31
CA LEU A 55 10.84 -0.85 6.02
C LEU A 55 10.66 -1.19 7.51
N LEU A 56 10.35 -2.45 7.83
CA LEU A 56 10.23 -2.89 9.21
C LEU A 56 11.58 -2.88 9.93
N ALA A 57 12.66 -3.29 9.25
CA ALA A 57 14.01 -3.20 9.81
C ALA A 57 14.41 -1.75 10.13
N GLU A 58 14.10 -0.81 9.24
CA GLU A 58 14.34 0.63 9.46
C GLU A 58 13.49 1.21 10.60
N ALA A 59 12.24 0.79 10.75
CA ALA A 59 11.32 1.30 11.77
C ALA A 59 11.65 0.89 13.22
N VAL A 60 12.61 -0.02 13.41
CA VAL A 60 13.07 -0.50 14.73
C VAL A 60 14.27 0.32 15.25
N HIS A 61 14.82 1.23 14.43
CA HIS A 61 15.85 2.19 14.79
C HIS A 61 15.28 3.54 15.24
#